data_AF-A0A932D7C4-F1
#
_entry.id   AF-A0A932D7C4-F1
#
_cell.length_a   1.000
_cell.length_b   1.000
_cell.length_c   1.000
_cell.angle_alpha   90.00
_cell.angle_beta   90.00
_cell.angle_gamma   90.00
#
_symmetry.space_group_name_H-M   'P 1'
#
loop_
_entity.id
_entity.type
_entity.pdbx_description
1 polymer ?
#
loop_
_entity_poly.entity_id
_entity_poly.type
_entity_poly.pdbx_seq_one_letter_code
_entity_poly.pdbx_strand_id
1 'polypeptide(L)' 'MKRLLTHLTLLTLLNLSAKPALAAEDRRERVLKDRAEMAANTKWIYNDLAKGFADAGRTGKPMLVVLRCLP' A
#
# COMPACT_ATOMS: atom_id res chain seq x y z
N MET A 1 -11.67 41.23 27.60
CA MET A 1 -11.56 39.79 27.96
C MET A 1 -12.31 38.86 27.00
N LYS A 2 -13.63 39.05 26.75
CA LYS A 2 -14.39 38.16 25.83
C LYS A 2 -13.84 38.09 24.40
N ARG A 3 -13.44 39.22 23.80
CA ARG A 3 -12.84 39.29 22.44
C ARG A 3 -11.50 38.54 22.34
N LEU A 4 -10.67 38.63 23.38
CA LEU A 4 -9.41 37.90 23.48
C LEU A 4 -9.66 36.38 23.53
N LEU A 5 -10.69 35.97 24.28
CA LEU A 5 -11.10 34.57 24.37
C LEU A 5 -11.62 34.03 23.02
N THR A 6 -12.36 34.85 22.26
CA THR A 6 -12.88 34.47 20.92
C THR A 6 -11.76 34.31 19.90
N HIS A 7 -10.76 35.21 19.91
CA HIS A 7 -9.59 35.08 19.03
C HIS A 7 -8.74 33.86 19.39
N LEU A 8 -8.62 33.53 20.68
CA LEU A 8 -7.91 32.33 21.13
C LEU A 8 -8.60 31.04 20.68
N THR A 9 -9.94 31.01 20.69
CA THR A 9 -10.74 29.88 20.19
C THR A 9 -10.66 29.76 18.66
N LEU A 10 -10.68 30.88 17.95
CA LEU A 10 -10.55 30.88 16.49
C LEU A 10 -9.17 30.41 16.03
N LEU A 11 -8.10 30.79 16.76
CA LEU A 11 -6.73 30.35 16.47
C LEU A 11 -6.54 28.85 16.71
N THR A 12 -7.18 28.29 17.74
CA THR A 12 -7.11 26.85 18.04
C THR A 12 -7.88 26.02 17.01
N LEU A 13 -9.01 26.51 16.51
CA LEU A 13 -9.78 25.85 15.44
C LEU A 13 -9.03 25.84 14.10
N LEU A 14 -8.25 26.88 13.80
CA LEU A 14 -7.52 26.99 12.53
C LEU A 14 -6.36 25.96 12.41
N ASN A 15 -5.73 25.61 13.54
CA ASN A 15 -4.64 24.64 13.57
C ASN A 15 -5.11 23.17 13.39
N LEU A 16 -6.40 22.89 13.59
CA LEU A 16 -6.94 21.52 13.50
C LEU A 16 -7.20 21.06 12.06
N SER A 17 -7.14 21.95 11.07
CA SER A 17 -7.40 21.62 9.66
C SER A 17 -6.16 21.33 8.81
N ALA A 18 -4.94 21.50 9.35
CA ALA A 18 -3.72 21.19 8.62
C ALA A 18 -3.47 19.68 8.62
N LYS A 19 -4.04 18.96 7.65
CA LYS A 19 -3.63 17.58 7.37
C LYS A 19 -2.24 17.60 6.75
N PRO A 20 -1.26 16.84 7.27
CA PRO A 20 0.02 16.70 6.59
C PRO A 20 -0.24 16.09 5.22
N ALA A 21 0.35 16.68 4.18
CA ALA A 21 0.42 16.04 2.88
C ALA A 21 1.30 14.79 3.04
N LEU A 22 0.68 13.61 3.10
CA LEU A 22 1.39 12.35 3.01
C LEU A 22 2.13 12.34 1.68
N ALA A 23 3.45 12.36 1.72
CA ALA A 23 4.25 12.08 0.52
C ALA A 23 3.82 10.71 -0.02
N ALA A 24 3.59 10.62 -1.32
CA ALA A 24 3.29 9.34 -1.95
C ALA A 24 4.46 8.39 -1.69
N GLU A 25 4.16 7.17 -1.21
CA GLU A 25 5.16 6.13 -0.97
C GLU A 25 5.98 5.88 -2.24
N ASP A 26 7.30 5.75 -2.10
CA ASP A 26 8.18 5.57 -3.25
C ASP A 26 7.81 4.28 -4.00
N ARG A 27 7.95 4.30 -5.33
CA ARG A 27 7.59 3.16 -6.15
C ARG A 27 8.34 1.89 -5.73
N ARG A 28 9.61 2.00 -5.35
CA ARG A 28 10.42 0.86 -4.91
C ARG A 28 9.89 0.30 -3.60
N GLU A 29 9.51 1.15 -2.66
CA GLU A 29 8.96 0.75 -1.36
C GLU A 29 7.69 -0.07 -1.56
N ARG A 30 6.77 0.40 -2.42
CA ARG A 30 5.56 -0.34 -2.79
C ARG A 30 5.85 -1.71 -3.41
N VAL A 31 6.82 -1.80 -4.33
CA VAL A 31 7.23 -3.10 -4.91
C VAL A 31 7.74 -4.06 -3.83
N LEU A 32 8.58 -3.58 -2.92
CA LEU A 32 9.16 -4.40 -1.86
C LEU A 32 8.10 -4.86 -0.86
N LYS A 33 7.16 -3.98 -0.52
CA LYS A 33 6.00 -4.31 0.32
C LYS A 33 5.13 -5.39 -0.32
N ASP A 34 4.77 -5.22 -1.60
CA ASP A 34 4.00 -6.22 -2.35
C ASP A 34 4.68 -7.59 -2.35
N ARG A 35 6.01 -7.61 -2.57
CA ARG A 35 6.80 -8.84 -2.52
C ARG A 35 6.72 -9.49 -1.14
N ALA A 36 6.88 -8.71 -0.07
CA ALA A 36 6.85 -9.22 1.30
C ALA A 36 5.48 -9.81 1.66
N GLU A 37 4.40 -9.12 1.30
CA GLU A 37 3.02 -9.59 1.53
C GLU A 37 2.71 -10.89 0.77
N MET A 38 3.17 -10.99 -0.49
CA MET A 38 2.93 -12.19 -1.31
C MET A 38 3.82 -13.37 -0.90
N ALA A 39 5.07 -13.12 -0.49
CA ALA A 39 6.00 -14.17 -0.07
C ALA A 39 5.53 -14.90 1.20
N ALA A 40 4.74 -14.24 2.06
CA ALA A 40 4.16 -14.86 3.25
C ALA A 40 3.02 -15.83 2.93
N ASN A 41 2.50 -15.84 1.70
CA ASN A 41 1.34 -16.63 1.31
C ASN A 41 1.74 -17.81 0.42
N THR A 42 1.51 -19.03 0.90
CA THR A 42 1.88 -20.29 0.22
C THR A 42 1.16 -20.52 -1.11
N LYS A 43 0.10 -19.76 -1.41
CA LYS A 43 -0.61 -19.84 -2.69
C LYS A 43 -0.02 -18.93 -3.77
N TRP A 44 0.83 -17.97 -3.40
CA TRP A 44 1.38 -17.00 -4.33
C TRP A 44 2.82 -17.33 -4.69
N ILE A 45 3.10 -17.25 -6.00
CA ILE A 45 4.44 -17.33 -6.55
C ILE A 45 4.78 -15.93 -7.07
N TYR A 46 5.66 -15.22 -6.36
CA TYR A 46 5.98 -13.84 -6.70
C TYR A 46 7.10 -13.75 -7.72
N ASN A 47 6.79 -13.22 -8.91
CA ASN A 47 7.75 -12.95 -9.98
C ASN A 47 8.60 -14.16 -10.41
N ASP A 48 8.00 -15.36 -10.43
CA ASP A 48 8.64 -16.60 -10.89
C ASP A 48 7.65 -17.42 -11.72
N LEU A 49 7.57 -17.10 -13.02
CA LEU A 49 6.66 -17.76 -13.94
C LEU A 49 7.02 -19.23 -14.18
N ALA A 50 8.31 -19.56 -14.19
CA ALA A 50 8.77 -20.93 -14.43
C ALA A 50 8.29 -21.87 -13.32
N LYS A 51 8.43 -21.45 -12.05
CA LYS A 51 7.88 -22.18 -10.91
C LYS A 51 6.35 -22.29 -11.00
N GLY A 52 5.66 -21.22 -11.40
CA GLY A 52 4.22 -21.22 -11.61
C GLY A 52 3.75 -22.31 -12.58
N PHE A 53 4.39 -22.40 -13.75
CA PHE A 53 4.10 -23.46 -14.72
C PHE A 53 4.38 -24.86 -14.18
N ALA A 54 5.50 -25.04 -13.45
CA ALA A 54 5.85 -26.32 -12.85
C ALA A 54 4.80 -26.77 -11.80
N ASP A 55 4.36 -25.86 -10.93
CA ASP A 55 3.34 -26.18 -9.91
C ASP A 55 1.95 -26.43 -10.52
N ALA A 56 1.58 -25.68 -11.56
CA ALA A 56 0.33 -25.92 -12.29
C ALA A 56 0.33 -27.31 -12.95
N GLY A 57 1.42 -27.67 -13.64
CA GLY A 57 1.59 -28.99 -14.25
C GLY A 57 1.58 -30.12 -13.22
N ARG A 58 2.29 -29.95 -12.10
CA ARG A 58 2.35 -30.93 -11.00
C ARG A 58 0.98 -31.16 -10.35
N THR A 59 0.18 -30.11 -10.20
CA THR A 59 -1.12 -30.19 -9.50
C THR A 59 -2.31 -30.46 -10.41
N GLY A 60 -2.15 -30.31 -11.73
CA GLY A 60 -3.24 -30.40 -12.70
C GLY A 60 -4.27 -29.27 -12.58
N LYS A 61 -3.93 -28.18 -11.87
CA LYS A 61 -4.83 -27.04 -11.66
C LYS A 61 -4.46 -25.87 -12.58
N PRO A 62 -5.44 -25.09 -13.07
CA PRO A 62 -5.15 -23.90 -13.86
C PRO A 62 -4.41 -22.85 -13.03
N MET A 63 -3.52 -22.09 -13.69
CA MET A 63 -2.77 -20.98 -13.11
C MET A 63 -3.39 -19.64 -13.50
N LEU A 64 -3.57 -18.74 -12.53
CA LEU A 64 -3.92 -17.33 -12.77
C LEU A 64 -2.65 -16.48 -12.67
N VAL A 65 -2.37 -15.68 -13.71
CA VAL A 65 -1.27 -14.71 -13.72
C VAL A 65 -1.85 -13.32 -13.47
N VAL A 66 -1.32 -12.63 -12.45
CA VAL A 66 -1.73 -11.26 -12.11
C VAL A 66 -0.55 -10.32 -12.36
N LEU A 67 -0.76 -9.30 -13.19
CA LEU A 67 0.19 -8.24 -13.43
C LEU A 67 -0.29 -6.97 -12.72
N ARG A 68 0.46 -6.55 -11.70
CA ARG A 68 0.18 -5.30 -10.99
C ARG A 68 1.07 -4.19 -11.54
N CYS A 69 0.43 -3.16 -12.09
CA CYS A 69 1.10 -1.89 -12.35
C CYS A 69 1.07 -1.03 -11.09
N LEU A 70 2.18 -0.34 -10.82
CA LEU A 70 2.28 0.63 -9.74
C LEU A 70 2.39 2.04 -10.37
N PRO A 71 1.52 2.99 -9.99
CA PRO A 71 1.44 4.31 -10.60
C PRO A 71 2.66 5.19 -10.33
#